data_AF-A0A1S8D9R1-F1
#
_entry.id   AF-A0A1S8D9R1-F1
#
_cell.length_a   1.000
_cell.length_b   1.000
_cell.length_c   1.000
_cell.angle_alpha   90.00
_cell.angle_beta   90.00
_cell.angle_gamma   90.00
#
_symmetry.space_group_name_H-M   'P 1'
#
loop_
_entity.id
_entity.type
_entity.pdbx_description
1 polymer ?
#
loop_
_entity_poly.entity_id
_entity_poly.type
_entity_poly.pdbx_seq_one_letter_code
_entity_poly.pdbx_strand_id
1 'polypeptide(L)'
;MRSDRVLFLDIDGVLLSGRAWLLPTNQRLQAMIRAMSGRAATMRLVAEAVFDPVAVELVNRVADATGARIVVSSSWRYTVGPEATRGKLLEQGLLEKLMHPDWACAPTGPGSNDKPRDIARWLEDHPEVADHLAIDDEPGLVPGRTLPVDPLDGLGPREAAAAVRYFEAQDSGLGVGDLPVQDREMVVAAFGGDRVRAAMWLEGVQGKVPRRSRPSLALAGSGRRAVLAGLGPAAGLVGPRDGPGSGEMPFPPTAHPWCP
;
A
#
# COMPACT_ATOMS: atom_id res chain seq x y z
N MET A 1 1.77 21.46 18.57
CA MET A 1 1.60 21.45 17.11
C MET A 1 0.94 20.13 16.74
N ARG A 2 -0.07 20.11 15.85
CA ARG A 2 -0.47 18.85 15.22
C ARG A 2 0.67 18.50 14.28
N SER A 3 1.26 17.33 14.48
CA SER A 3 2.27 16.81 13.58
C SER A 3 1.59 16.09 12.43
N ASP A 4 2.12 16.26 11.22
CA ASP A 4 1.47 15.78 10.02
C ASP A 4 1.65 14.26 9.87
N ARG A 5 0.67 13.64 9.22
CA ARG A 5 0.69 12.21 8.88
C ARG A 5 0.72 12.07 7.37
N VAL A 6 1.51 11.12 6.87
CA VAL A 6 1.69 10.93 5.43
C VAL A 6 1.38 9.50 5.02
N LEU A 7 0.65 9.36 3.91
CA LEU A 7 0.44 8.11 3.21
C LEU A 7 1.19 8.13 1.88
N PHE A 8 2.30 7.38 1.79
CA PHE A 8 2.98 7.17 0.52
C PHE A 8 2.22 6.13 -0.30
N LEU A 9 1.93 6.46 -1.56
CA LEU A 9 1.05 5.67 -2.41
C LEU A 9 1.74 5.29 -3.72
N ASP A 10 1.80 3.99 -4.00
CA ASP A 10 2.08 3.47 -5.35
C ASP A 10 0.79 3.33 -6.19
N ILE A 11 0.97 3.14 -7.50
CA ILE A 11 -0.08 2.98 -8.50
C ILE A 11 -0.14 1.55 -9.00
N ASP A 12 0.95 1.04 -9.59
CA ASP A 12 1.00 -0.33 -10.11
C ASP A 12 0.89 -1.32 -8.95
N GLY A 13 0.16 -2.42 -9.13
CA GLY A 13 -0.07 -3.40 -8.07
C GLY A 13 -1.00 -2.95 -6.93
N VAL A 14 -1.21 -1.64 -6.73
CA VAL A 14 -2.08 -1.07 -5.68
C VAL A 14 -3.43 -0.62 -6.25
N LEU A 15 -3.42 0.38 -7.14
CA LEU A 15 -4.60 0.96 -7.80
C LEU A 15 -4.82 0.35 -9.19
N LEU A 16 -3.72 0.10 -9.91
CA LEU A 16 -3.68 -0.59 -11.20
C LEU A 16 -3.12 -2.01 -10.99
N SER A 17 -3.86 -2.81 -10.22
CA SER A 17 -3.51 -4.19 -9.89
C SER A 17 -3.90 -5.19 -10.99
N GLY A 18 -3.52 -6.45 -10.82
CA GLY A 18 -3.92 -7.55 -11.72
C GLY A 18 -5.44 -7.63 -11.92
N ARG A 19 -6.25 -7.43 -10.87
CA ARG A 19 -7.72 -7.34 -11.02
C ARG A 19 -8.17 -6.16 -11.87
N ALA A 20 -7.50 -5.00 -11.77
CA ALA A 20 -7.79 -3.86 -12.63
C ALA A 20 -7.47 -4.19 -14.10
N TRP A 21 -6.38 -4.93 -14.36
CA TRP A 21 -6.03 -5.38 -15.71
C TRP A 21 -7.04 -6.35 -16.33
N LEU A 22 -7.94 -6.96 -15.55
CA LEU A 22 -9.04 -7.79 -16.07
C LEU A 22 -10.21 -6.96 -16.65
N LEU A 23 -10.25 -5.65 -16.43
CA LEU A 23 -11.28 -4.78 -17.02
C LEU A 23 -11.18 -4.81 -18.55
N PRO A 24 -12.30 -4.87 -19.30
CA PRO A 24 -12.28 -4.93 -20.76
C PRO A 24 -11.49 -3.78 -21.42
N THR A 25 -11.56 -2.57 -20.85
CA THR A 25 -10.77 -1.41 -21.31
C THR A 25 -9.28 -1.66 -21.15
N ASN A 26 -8.85 -2.14 -19.98
CA ASN A 26 -7.45 -2.41 -19.70
C ASN A 26 -6.92 -3.61 -20.51
N GLN A 27 -7.72 -4.64 -20.76
CA GLN A 27 -7.32 -5.76 -21.62
C GLN A 27 -7.08 -5.32 -23.07
N ARG A 28 -7.95 -4.46 -23.62
CA ARG A 28 -7.76 -3.88 -24.94
C ARG A 28 -6.52 -3.00 -24.99
N LEU A 29 -6.36 -2.13 -23.99
CA LEU A 29 -5.18 -1.30 -23.83
C LEU A 29 -3.91 -2.16 -23.78
N GLN A 30 -3.93 -3.21 -22.96
CA GLN A 30 -2.82 -4.14 -22.81
C GLN A 30 -2.44 -4.71 -24.17
N ALA A 31 -3.39 -5.27 -24.93
CA ALA A 31 -3.15 -5.81 -26.27
C ALA A 31 -2.58 -4.78 -27.25
N MET A 32 -3.06 -3.53 -27.20
CA MET A 32 -2.54 -2.45 -28.04
C MET A 32 -1.11 -2.07 -27.68
N ILE A 33 -0.79 -1.89 -26.40
CA ILE A 33 0.56 -1.48 -25.98
C ILE A 33 1.60 -2.58 -26.23
N ARG A 34 1.22 -3.87 -26.29
CA ARG A 34 2.14 -4.97 -26.71
C ARG A 34 2.67 -4.79 -28.13
N ALA A 35 1.90 -4.14 -28.99
CA ALA A 35 2.26 -3.88 -30.38
C ALA A 35 2.98 -2.53 -30.54
N MET A 36 3.21 -1.80 -29.45
CA MET A 36 3.84 -0.48 -29.41
C MET A 36 5.14 -0.56 -28.62
N SER A 37 6.01 0.43 -28.78
CA SER A 37 7.25 0.52 -28.00
C SER A 37 7.55 1.95 -27.55
N GLY A 38 8.33 2.04 -26.46
CA GLY A 38 8.82 3.29 -25.92
C GLY A 38 7.71 4.24 -25.46
N ARG A 39 7.99 5.54 -25.58
CA ARG A 39 7.18 6.62 -24.99
C ARG A 39 5.71 6.61 -25.46
N ALA A 40 5.43 6.19 -26.69
CA ALA A 40 4.07 6.16 -27.22
C ALA A 40 3.20 5.15 -26.45
N ALA A 41 3.75 3.98 -26.10
CA ALA A 41 3.05 2.99 -25.29
C ALA A 41 2.77 3.52 -23.88
N THR A 42 3.78 4.15 -23.25
CA THR A 42 3.66 4.73 -21.91
C THR A 42 2.60 5.84 -21.84
N MET A 43 2.64 6.79 -22.79
CA MET A 43 1.65 7.88 -22.82
C MET A 43 0.23 7.35 -23.02
N ARG A 44 0.07 6.29 -23.81
CA ARG A 44 -1.24 5.67 -24.03
C ARG A 44 -1.71 4.90 -22.81
N LEU A 45 -0.81 4.22 -22.10
CA LEU A 45 -1.10 3.55 -20.85
C LEU A 45 -1.67 4.55 -19.83
N VAL A 46 -1.02 5.69 -19.64
CA VAL A 46 -1.49 6.71 -18.69
C VAL A 46 -2.82 7.34 -19.11
N ALA A 47 -3.03 7.58 -20.40
CA ALA A 47 -4.28 8.14 -20.89
C ALA A 47 -5.46 7.16 -20.69
N GLU A 48 -5.29 5.89 -21.01
CA GLU A 48 -6.42 4.96 -21.17
C GLU A 48 -6.58 3.95 -20.02
N ALA A 49 -5.55 3.74 -19.18
CA ALA A 49 -5.65 2.79 -18.08
C ALA A 49 -6.76 3.21 -17.11
N VAL A 50 -7.53 2.24 -16.64
CA VAL A 50 -8.59 2.42 -15.67
C VAL A 50 -8.13 1.82 -14.35
N PHE A 51 -8.06 2.63 -13.30
CA PHE A 51 -7.74 2.14 -11.97
C PHE A 51 -8.93 1.37 -11.41
N ASP A 52 -8.68 0.52 -10.42
CA ASP A 52 -9.78 -0.04 -9.66
C ASP A 52 -10.45 1.06 -8.81
N PRO A 53 -11.72 1.42 -9.10
CA PRO A 53 -12.41 2.48 -8.36
C PRO A 53 -12.59 2.16 -6.88
N VAL A 54 -12.62 0.87 -6.50
CA VAL A 54 -12.71 0.47 -5.09
C VAL A 54 -11.40 0.76 -4.38
N ALA A 55 -10.25 0.46 -4.99
CA ALA A 55 -8.94 0.76 -4.42
C ALA A 55 -8.75 2.27 -4.25
N VAL A 56 -9.14 3.07 -5.25
CA VAL A 56 -9.08 4.55 -5.18
C VAL A 56 -9.92 5.08 -4.01
N GLU A 57 -11.16 4.61 -3.88
CA GLU A 57 -12.04 5.04 -2.79
C GLU A 57 -11.51 4.61 -1.41
N LEU A 58 -10.88 3.43 -1.32
CA LEU A 58 -10.23 2.99 -0.09
C LEU A 58 -9.06 3.89 0.30
N VAL A 59 -8.26 4.37 -0.65
CA VAL A 59 -7.20 5.36 -0.37
C VAL A 59 -7.79 6.66 0.16
N ASN A 60 -8.80 7.21 -0.53
CA ASN A 60 -9.49 8.43 -0.09
C ASN A 60 -10.00 8.28 1.35
N ARG A 61 -10.64 7.14 1.63
CA ARG A 61 -11.19 6.82 2.95
C ARG A 61 -10.11 6.69 4.03
N VAL A 62 -8.99 6.03 3.73
CA VAL A 62 -7.86 5.93 4.67
C VAL A 62 -7.33 7.32 5.01
N ALA A 63 -7.07 8.15 4.00
CA ALA A 63 -6.54 9.50 4.20
C ALA A 63 -7.53 10.39 4.99
N ASP A 64 -8.81 10.37 4.65
CA ASP A 64 -9.86 11.14 5.35
C ASP A 64 -10.03 10.71 6.82
N ALA A 65 -10.12 9.40 7.09
CA ALA A 65 -10.31 8.86 8.43
C ALA A 65 -9.09 9.08 9.36
N THR A 66 -7.88 9.11 8.79
CA THR A 66 -6.63 9.22 9.56
C THR A 66 -6.09 10.64 9.65
N GLY A 67 -6.59 11.53 8.79
CA GLY A 67 -6.03 12.87 8.56
C GLY A 67 -4.69 12.84 7.81
N ALA A 68 -4.26 11.68 7.29
CA ALA A 68 -3.01 11.58 6.53
C ALA A 68 -3.13 12.28 5.17
N ARG A 69 -2.06 12.97 4.76
CA ARG A 69 -1.92 13.54 3.43
C ARG A 69 -1.28 12.53 2.49
N ILE A 70 -1.77 12.48 1.26
CA ILE A 70 -1.29 11.53 0.25
C ILE A 70 -0.05 12.11 -0.43
N VAL A 71 1.02 11.32 -0.48
CA VAL A 71 2.23 11.59 -1.25
C VAL A 71 2.45 10.43 -2.22
N VAL A 72 2.68 10.72 -3.49
CA VAL A 72 2.82 9.69 -4.52
C VAL A 72 4.27 9.19 -4.57
N SER A 73 4.44 7.88 -4.39
CA SER A 73 5.71 7.17 -4.53
C SER A 73 5.55 6.08 -5.60
N SER A 74 5.40 6.51 -6.86
CA SER A 74 5.22 5.60 -7.98
C SER A 74 6.21 5.86 -9.12
N SER A 75 6.51 4.80 -9.88
CA SER A 75 7.36 4.90 -11.06
C SER A 75 6.78 5.80 -12.16
N TRP A 76 5.46 6.03 -12.15
CA TRP A 76 4.75 6.91 -13.08
C TRP A 76 5.29 8.34 -13.06
N ARG A 77 5.76 8.81 -11.90
CA ARG A 77 6.41 10.12 -11.74
C ARG A 77 7.62 10.28 -12.66
N TYR A 78 8.35 9.19 -12.92
CA TYR A 78 9.52 9.20 -13.79
C TYR A 78 9.15 8.94 -15.26
N THR A 79 8.17 8.05 -15.51
CA THR A 79 7.88 7.56 -16.86
C THR A 79 7.03 8.53 -17.68
N VAL A 80 6.06 9.19 -17.05
CA VAL A 80 5.19 10.20 -17.71
C VAL A 80 5.30 11.59 -17.12
N GLY A 81 5.97 11.72 -15.99
CA GLY A 81 6.13 12.99 -15.29
C GLY A 81 5.04 13.24 -14.24
N PRO A 82 5.31 14.15 -13.29
CA PRO A 82 4.43 14.42 -12.16
C PRO A 82 3.05 14.92 -12.59
N GLU A 83 2.97 15.89 -13.50
CA GLU A 83 1.68 16.48 -13.90
C GLU A 83 0.73 15.47 -14.55
N ALA A 84 1.23 14.62 -15.46
CA ALA A 84 0.42 13.56 -16.07
C ALA A 84 -0.02 12.51 -15.04
N THR A 85 0.88 12.14 -14.12
CA THR A 85 0.56 11.22 -13.01
C THR A 85 -0.55 11.79 -12.13
N ARG A 86 -0.43 13.06 -11.72
CA ARG A 86 -1.42 13.77 -10.91
C ARG A 86 -2.75 13.87 -11.63
N GLY A 87 -2.74 14.32 -12.88
CA GLY A 87 -3.94 14.44 -13.71
C GLY A 87 -4.69 13.12 -13.77
N LYS A 88 -3.97 12.01 -13.97
CA LYS A 88 -4.59 10.68 -14.01
C LYS A 88 -5.18 10.25 -12.66
N LEU A 89 -4.48 10.47 -11.55
CA LEU A 89 -5.00 10.15 -10.22
C LEU A 89 -6.31 10.91 -9.92
N LEU A 90 -6.35 12.20 -10.24
CA LEU A 90 -7.55 13.03 -10.03
C LEU A 90 -8.70 12.60 -10.97
N GLU A 91 -8.41 12.36 -12.24
CA GLU A 91 -9.37 11.85 -13.23
C GLU A 91 -10.01 10.52 -12.76
N GLN A 92 -9.22 9.65 -12.14
CA GLN A 92 -9.66 8.34 -11.67
C GLN A 92 -10.31 8.38 -10.26
N GLY A 93 -10.46 9.57 -9.67
CA GLY A 93 -11.26 9.78 -8.45
C GLY A 93 -10.46 9.97 -7.16
N LEU A 94 -9.13 10.10 -7.21
CA LEU A 94 -8.36 10.51 -6.04
C LEU A 94 -8.71 11.96 -5.68
N LEU A 95 -9.00 12.23 -4.41
CA LEU A 95 -9.44 13.56 -4.00
C LEU A 95 -8.25 14.50 -3.80
N GLU A 96 -8.19 15.56 -4.62
CA GLU A 96 -7.14 16.59 -4.55
C GLU A 96 -6.98 17.17 -3.14
N LYS A 97 -8.09 17.41 -2.45
CA LYS A 97 -8.10 17.95 -1.08
C LYS A 97 -7.37 17.07 -0.06
N LEU A 98 -7.04 15.81 -0.38
CA LEU A 98 -6.32 14.87 0.49
C LEU A 98 -4.83 14.77 0.15
N MET A 99 -4.37 15.34 -0.96
CA MET A 99 -2.95 15.30 -1.37
C MET A 99 -2.11 16.30 -0.57
N HIS A 100 -0.89 15.92 -0.17
CA HIS A 100 0.04 16.86 0.46
C HIS A 100 0.35 18.05 -0.47
N PRO A 101 0.64 19.28 0.01
CA PRO A 101 1.05 20.38 -0.88
C PRO A 101 2.27 20.02 -1.75
N ASP A 102 3.26 19.36 -1.16
CA ASP A 102 4.32 18.65 -1.89
C ASP A 102 3.93 17.17 -2.06
N TRP A 103 3.08 16.90 -3.05
CA TRP A 103 2.33 15.65 -3.19
C TRP A 103 3.12 14.49 -3.79
N ALA A 104 4.38 14.66 -4.18
CA ALA A 104 5.15 13.64 -4.89
C ALA A 104 6.60 13.64 -4.44
N CYS A 105 7.16 12.47 -4.17
CA CYS A 105 8.60 12.38 -3.92
C CYS A 105 9.36 12.87 -5.17
N ALA A 106 10.43 13.64 -5.00
CA ALA A 106 11.28 14.02 -6.13
C ALA A 106 12.29 12.89 -6.43
N PRO A 107 12.59 12.59 -7.71
CA PRO A 107 13.66 11.67 -8.06
C PRO A 107 14.99 12.12 -7.46
N THR A 108 15.68 11.20 -6.80
CA THR A 108 17.00 11.46 -6.19
C THR A 108 18.13 11.64 -7.21
N GLY A 109 17.91 11.26 -8.48
CA GLY A 109 18.77 11.61 -9.60
C GLY A 109 18.13 11.36 -10.97
N PRO A 110 18.76 11.83 -12.07
CA PRO A 110 18.29 11.53 -13.42
C PRO A 110 18.28 10.02 -13.67
N GLY A 111 17.11 9.46 -13.97
CA GLY A 111 16.96 8.02 -14.28
C GLY A 111 17.03 7.09 -13.07
N SER A 112 17.04 7.59 -11.83
CA SER A 112 16.94 6.74 -10.64
C SER A 112 15.48 6.36 -10.37
N ASN A 113 15.20 5.06 -10.32
CA ASN A 113 13.92 4.51 -9.86
C ASN A 113 14.05 3.97 -8.42
N ASP A 114 14.70 4.71 -7.54
CA ASP A 114 14.97 4.31 -6.15
C ASP A 114 13.86 4.85 -5.23
N LYS A 115 12.70 4.16 -5.23
CA LYS A 115 11.54 4.53 -4.40
C LYS A 115 11.91 4.70 -2.92
N PRO A 116 12.67 3.79 -2.27
CA PRO A 116 13.09 3.96 -0.87
C PRO A 116 13.86 5.26 -0.63
N ARG A 117 14.84 5.57 -1.48
CA ARG A 117 15.66 6.78 -1.33
C ARG A 117 14.86 8.06 -1.59
N ASP A 118 13.95 8.05 -2.55
CA ASP A 118 13.05 9.16 -2.83
C ASP A 118 12.13 9.46 -1.65
N ILE A 119 11.55 8.42 -1.01
CA ILE A 119 10.76 8.58 0.22
C ILE A 119 11.63 9.14 1.36
N ALA A 120 12.83 8.58 1.56
CA ALA A 120 13.72 9.03 2.62
C ALA A 120 14.08 10.51 2.48
N ARG A 121 14.47 10.93 1.26
CA ARG A 121 14.75 12.34 0.96
C ARG A 121 13.53 13.22 1.18
N TRP A 122 12.35 12.79 0.73
CA TRP A 122 11.13 13.55 0.93
C TRP A 122 10.84 13.76 2.43
N LEU A 123 11.04 12.73 3.26
CA LEU A 123 10.90 12.84 4.72
C LEU A 123 11.96 13.75 5.37
N GLU A 124 13.20 13.76 4.86
CA GLU A 124 14.25 14.69 5.30
C GLU A 124 13.86 16.16 5.05
N ASP A 125 13.21 16.42 3.91
CA ASP A 125 12.72 17.74 3.53
C ASP A 125 11.45 18.17 4.30
N HIS A 126 10.76 17.24 4.98
CA HIS A 126 9.50 17.46 5.71
C HIS A 126 9.57 17.01 7.19
N PRO A 127 10.40 17.67 8.03
CA PRO A 127 10.57 17.30 9.43
C PRO A 127 9.32 17.47 10.30
N GLU A 128 8.27 18.14 9.80
CA GLU A 128 6.96 18.28 10.45
C GLU A 128 6.13 16.98 10.47
N VAL A 129 6.48 15.99 9.64
CA VAL A 129 5.79 14.70 9.54
C VAL A 129 6.15 13.83 10.76
N ALA A 130 5.18 13.54 11.63
CA ALA A 130 5.41 12.67 12.79
C ALA A 130 5.19 11.19 12.53
N ASP A 131 4.35 10.86 11.55
CA ASP A 131 3.99 9.46 11.28
C ASP A 131 3.73 9.25 9.80
N HIS A 132 4.16 8.11 9.27
CA HIS A 132 3.96 7.80 7.85
C HIS A 132 3.78 6.31 7.62
N LEU A 133 3.13 5.98 6.51
CA LEU A 133 2.92 4.63 6.02
C LEU A 133 3.03 4.63 4.49
N ALA A 134 3.74 3.66 3.92
CA ALA A 134 3.70 3.37 2.50
C ALA A 134 2.71 2.23 2.21
N ILE A 135 1.88 2.37 1.18
CA ILE A 135 1.08 1.30 0.60
C ILE A 135 1.66 1.00 -0.78
N ASP A 136 2.20 -0.20 -0.93
CA ASP A 136 2.94 -0.62 -2.12
C ASP A 136 2.84 -2.15 -2.26
N ASP A 137 2.95 -2.68 -3.46
CA ASP A 137 3.06 -4.13 -3.68
C ASP A 137 4.48 -4.66 -3.48
N GLU A 138 5.48 -3.78 -3.51
CA GLU A 138 6.85 -4.07 -3.12
C GLU A 138 7.00 -4.03 -1.58
N PRO A 139 7.26 -5.16 -0.92
CA PRO A 139 7.40 -5.18 0.52
C PRO A 139 8.70 -4.50 0.97
N GLY A 140 8.65 -3.77 2.09
CA GLY A 140 9.85 -3.33 2.80
C GLY A 140 10.54 -2.08 2.23
N LEU A 141 9.87 -1.28 1.39
CA LEU A 141 10.40 0.01 0.92
C LEU A 141 10.86 0.92 2.06
N VAL A 142 10.09 0.95 3.14
CA VAL A 142 10.43 1.62 4.38
C VAL A 142 10.30 0.59 5.51
N PRO A 143 11.42 0.16 6.13
CA PRO A 143 11.41 -0.89 7.15
C PRO A 143 10.38 -0.63 8.27
N GLY A 144 9.46 -1.57 8.48
CA GLY A 144 8.39 -1.46 9.50
C GLY A 144 7.33 -0.38 9.22
N ARG A 145 7.34 0.21 8.02
CA ARG A 145 6.47 1.33 7.60
C ARG A 145 5.89 1.14 6.19
N THR A 146 6.04 -0.06 5.60
CA THR A 146 5.38 -0.43 4.33
C THR A 146 4.32 -1.48 4.58
N LEU A 147 3.07 -1.15 4.29
CA LEU A 147 1.95 -2.09 4.22
C LEU A 147 1.95 -2.74 2.83
N PRO A 148 2.31 -4.03 2.73
CA PRO A 148 2.36 -4.71 1.45
C PRO A 148 0.95 -5.02 0.95
N VAL A 149 0.77 -4.91 -0.36
CA VAL A 149 -0.45 -5.28 -1.08
C VAL A 149 -0.13 -6.41 -2.05
N ASP A 150 -1.04 -7.37 -2.20
CA ASP A 150 -0.89 -8.40 -3.25
C ASP A 150 -1.12 -7.71 -4.61
N PRO A 151 -0.15 -7.71 -5.55
CA PRO A 151 -0.28 -6.99 -6.82
C PRO A 151 -1.38 -7.55 -7.73
N LEU A 152 -1.83 -8.80 -7.53
CA LEU A 152 -2.96 -9.36 -8.26
C LEU A 152 -4.28 -8.86 -7.70
N ASP A 153 -4.40 -8.82 -6.38
CA ASP A 153 -5.62 -8.37 -5.71
C ASP A 153 -5.71 -6.85 -5.70
N GLY A 154 -4.65 -6.08 -5.48
CA GLY A 154 -4.70 -4.63 -5.23
C GLY A 154 -5.21 -4.25 -3.84
N LEU A 155 -5.29 -2.95 -3.54
CA LEU A 155 -5.66 -2.49 -2.20
C LEU A 155 -7.08 -2.94 -1.86
N GLY A 156 -7.21 -3.78 -0.84
CA GLY A 156 -8.49 -4.29 -0.34
C GLY A 156 -8.97 -3.62 0.94
N PRO A 157 -10.22 -3.90 1.37
CA PRO A 157 -10.79 -3.31 2.58
C PRO A 157 -10.10 -3.78 3.87
N ARG A 158 -9.26 -4.82 3.83
CA ARG A 158 -8.51 -5.31 5.00
C ARG A 158 -7.23 -4.52 5.19
N GLU A 159 -6.52 -4.32 4.10
CA GLU A 159 -5.32 -3.51 3.99
C GLU A 159 -5.66 -2.06 4.34
N ALA A 160 -6.76 -1.53 3.82
CA ALA A 160 -7.27 -0.22 4.20
C ALA A 160 -7.62 -0.14 5.71
N ALA A 161 -8.29 -1.15 6.27
CA ALA A 161 -8.56 -1.20 7.71
C ALA A 161 -7.27 -1.24 8.54
N ALA A 162 -6.27 -2.00 8.10
CA ALA A 162 -4.96 -2.06 8.74
C ALA A 162 -4.22 -0.72 8.64
N ALA A 163 -4.31 0.02 7.53
CA ALA A 163 -3.77 1.36 7.41
C ALA A 163 -4.44 2.35 8.37
N VAL A 164 -5.77 2.31 8.52
CA VAL A 164 -6.48 3.13 9.52
C VAL A 164 -6.04 2.76 10.94
N ARG A 165 -5.94 1.45 11.24
CA ARG A 165 -5.48 0.94 12.54
C ARG A 165 -4.05 1.38 12.85
N TYR A 166 -3.19 1.38 11.84
CA TYR A 166 -1.79 1.79 11.95
C TYR A 166 -1.67 3.22 12.48
N PHE A 167 -2.41 4.17 11.91
CA PHE A 167 -2.45 5.57 12.36
C PHE A 167 -3.28 5.80 13.63
N GLU A 168 -3.68 4.73 14.30
CA GLU A 168 -4.49 4.76 15.53
C GLU A 168 -5.82 5.51 15.35
N ALA A 169 -6.40 5.44 14.14
CA ALA A 169 -7.66 6.06 13.80
C ALA A 169 -8.82 5.04 13.83
N GLN A 170 -10.03 5.54 13.56
CA GLN A 170 -11.25 4.75 13.51
C GLN A 170 -11.95 4.94 12.16
N ASP A 171 -12.63 3.90 11.71
CA ASP A 171 -13.53 3.95 10.56
C ASP A 171 -14.60 2.86 10.69
N SER A 172 -15.84 3.28 10.92
CA SER A 172 -16.96 2.37 11.14
C SER A 172 -17.36 1.57 9.88
N GLY A 173 -17.16 2.09 8.67
CA GLY A 173 -17.48 1.34 7.46
C GLY A 173 -16.42 0.30 7.10
N LEU A 174 -15.15 0.51 7.47
CA LEU A 174 -14.11 -0.52 7.44
C LEU A 174 -14.13 -1.46 8.65
N GLY A 175 -14.87 -1.10 9.70
CA GLY A 175 -14.97 -1.87 10.94
C GLY A 175 -13.80 -1.70 11.89
N VAL A 176 -13.08 -0.60 11.76
CA VAL A 176 -11.99 -0.21 12.65
C VAL A 176 -12.59 0.61 13.79
N GLY A 177 -12.90 -0.06 14.89
CA GLY A 177 -13.38 0.59 16.12
C GLY A 177 -12.25 0.88 17.12
N ASP A 178 -12.64 1.37 18.29
CA ASP A 178 -11.73 1.56 19.42
C ASP A 178 -10.99 0.28 19.81
N LEU A 179 -9.71 0.45 20.13
CA LEU A 179 -8.87 -0.58 20.71
C LEU A 179 -8.14 0.04 21.91
N PRO A 180 -8.32 -0.49 23.14
CA PRO A 180 -7.64 0.03 24.31
C PRO A 180 -6.13 0.13 24.09
N VAL A 181 -5.52 1.22 24.55
CA VAL A 181 -4.08 1.50 24.36
C VAL A 181 -3.22 0.34 24.84
N GLN A 182 -3.55 -0.23 26.02
CA GLN A 182 -2.85 -1.37 26.59
C GLN A 182 -2.90 -2.62 25.69
N ASP A 183 -4.05 -2.89 25.05
CA ASP A 183 -4.18 -4.02 24.13
C ASP A 183 -3.39 -3.75 22.85
N ARG A 184 -3.43 -2.52 22.33
CA ARG A 184 -2.64 -2.11 21.17
C ARG A 184 -1.14 -2.27 21.42
N GLU A 185 -0.63 -1.71 22.52
CA GLU A 185 0.79 -1.78 22.90
C GLU A 185 1.25 -3.21 23.09
N MET A 186 0.43 -4.05 23.73
CA MET A 186 0.73 -5.47 23.89
C MET A 186 0.80 -6.21 22.55
N VAL A 187 -0.14 -5.96 21.62
CA VAL A 187 -0.06 -6.56 20.28
C VAL A 187 1.20 -6.08 19.56
N VAL A 188 1.48 -4.77 19.55
CA VAL A 188 2.70 -4.23 18.91
C VAL A 188 3.97 -4.85 19.51
N ALA A 189 4.03 -5.00 20.84
CA ALA A 189 5.14 -5.66 21.51
C ALA A 189 5.28 -7.14 21.11
N ALA A 190 4.17 -7.86 20.93
CA ALA A 190 4.18 -9.25 20.46
C ALA A 190 4.71 -9.38 19.01
N PHE A 191 4.65 -8.31 18.22
CA PHE A 191 5.26 -8.21 16.89
C PHE A 191 6.61 -7.48 16.90
N GLY A 192 7.30 -7.40 18.05
CA GLY A 192 8.63 -6.83 18.15
C GLY A 192 8.70 -5.32 17.85
N GLY A 193 7.59 -4.59 18.01
CA GLY A 193 7.49 -3.17 17.67
C GLY A 193 7.02 -2.90 16.24
N ASP A 194 6.83 -3.92 15.40
CA ASP A 194 6.34 -3.74 14.03
C ASP A 194 4.84 -3.41 14.01
N ARG A 195 4.55 -2.11 13.91
CA ARG A 195 3.18 -1.57 13.86
C ARG A 195 2.41 -2.03 12.62
N VAL A 196 3.07 -2.26 11.48
CA VAL A 196 2.40 -2.71 10.26
C VAL A 196 1.92 -4.14 10.45
N ARG A 197 2.81 -5.04 10.87
CA ARG A 197 2.44 -6.45 11.10
C ARG A 197 1.37 -6.60 12.18
N ALA A 198 1.48 -5.81 13.26
CA ALA A 198 0.45 -5.75 14.29
C ALA A 198 -0.91 -5.31 13.74
N ALA A 199 -0.95 -4.24 12.94
CA ALA A 199 -2.19 -3.75 12.33
C ALA A 199 -2.79 -4.74 11.33
N MET A 200 -1.97 -5.37 10.48
CA MET A 200 -2.40 -6.40 9.54
C MET A 200 -2.99 -7.62 10.25
N TRP A 201 -2.38 -8.06 11.35
CA TRP A 201 -2.90 -9.14 12.17
C TRP A 201 -4.23 -8.76 12.82
N LEU A 202 -4.31 -7.57 13.45
CA LEU A 202 -5.52 -7.06 14.10
C LEU A 202 -6.72 -7.03 13.16
N GLU A 203 -6.51 -6.67 11.90
CA GLU A 203 -7.56 -6.55 10.89
C GLU A 203 -7.71 -7.79 9.99
N GLY A 204 -6.96 -8.85 10.30
CA GLY A 204 -7.10 -10.17 9.69
C GLY A 204 -6.70 -10.21 8.21
N VAL A 205 -5.67 -9.46 7.83
CA VAL A 205 -5.15 -9.39 6.46
C VAL A 205 -4.59 -10.75 6.02
N GLN A 206 -3.59 -11.28 6.72
CA GLN A 206 -2.87 -12.51 6.33
C GLN A 206 -3.77 -13.75 6.27
N GLY A 207 -4.75 -13.86 7.18
CA GLY A 207 -5.68 -14.98 7.22
C GLY A 207 -6.98 -14.76 6.44
N LYS A 208 -7.12 -13.63 5.72
CA LYS A 208 -8.37 -13.17 5.08
C LYS A 208 -9.60 -13.32 6.01
N VAL A 209 -9.42 -13.06 7.31
CA VAL A 209 -10.36 -13.40 8.39
C VAL A 209 -11.62 -12.53 8.33
N PRO A 210 -12.85 -13.05 8.20
CA PRO A 210 -14.07 -12.24 8.08
C PRO A 210 -14.16 -11.11 9.13
N ARG A 211 -14.75 -9.97 8.76
CA ARG A 211 -14.80 -8.77 9.62
C ARG A 211 -15.24 -9.08 11.06
N ARG A 212 -16.32 -9.85 11.24
CA ARG A 212 -16.87 -10.27 12.55
C ARG A 212 -15.93 -11.14 13.42
N SER A 213 -14.88 -11.66 12.81
CA SER A 213 -13.91 -12.57 13.42
C SER A 213 -12.52 -11.96 13.52
N ARG A 214 -12.36 -10.68 13.19
CA ARG A 214 -11.08 -9.96 13.31
C ARG A 214 -10.61 -9.93 14.76
N PRO A 215 -9.31 -10.11 15.02
CA PRO A 215 -8.77 -10.01 16.38
C PRO A 215 -9.09 -8.67 17.06
N SER A 216 -9.09 -7.56 16.33
CA SER A 216 -9.41 -6.24 16.90
C SER A 216 -10.81 -6.17 17.52
N LEU A 217 -11.82 -6.75 16.87
CA LEU A 217 -13.18 -6.80 17.41
C LEU A 217 -13.29 -7.72 18.63
N ALA A 218 -12.58 -8.85 18.60
CA ALA A 218 -12.60 -9.80 19.70
C ALA A 218 -11.88 -9.26 20.95
N LEU A 219 -10.83 -8.44 20.79
CA LEU A 219 -10.17 -7.71 21.88
C LEU A 219 -11.08 -6.68 22.54
N ALA A 220 -11.92 -6.01 21.76
CA ALA A 220 -12.89 -5.05 22.28
C ALA A 220 -14.11 -5.69 22.99
N GLY A 221 -14.20 -7.03 23.04
CA GLY A 221 -15.34 -7.75 23.58
C GLY A 221 -14.99 -8.93 24.48
N SER A 222 -15.92 -9.88 24.62
CA SER A 222 -15.76 -11.07 25.48
C SER A 222 -14.68 -12.06 25.00
N GLY A 223 -14.21 -11.92 23.75
CA GLY A 223 -13.17 -12.77 23.15
C GLY A 223 -11.75 -12.42 23.57
N ARG A 224 -11.52 -11.34 24.33
CA ARG A 224 -10.20 -10.79 24.65
C ARG A 224 -9.23 -11.85 25.15
N ARG A 225 -9.60 -12.63 26.18
CA ARG A 225 -8.71 -13.66 26.76
C ARG A 225 -8.25 -14.70 25.74
N ALA A 226 -9.12 -15.12 24.82
CA ALA A 226 -8.78 -16.11 23.80
C ALA A 226 -7.83 -15.53 22.76
N VAL A 227 -8.05 -14.28 22.33
CA VAL A 227 -7.17 -13.58 21.39
C VAL A 227 -5.77 -13.41 21.99
N LEU A 228 -5.69 -12.99 23.27
CA LEU A 228 -4.41 -12.81 23.95
C LEU A 228 -3.67 -14.13 24.18
N ALA A 229 -4.38 -15.22 24.45
CA ALA A 229 -3.76 -16.55 24.51
C ALA A 229 -3.20 -16.99 23.14
N GLY A 230 -3.78 -16.50 22.05
CA GLY A 230 -3.34 -16.74 20.67
C GLY A 230 -2.16 -15.88 20.20
N LEU A 231 -1.78 -14.82 20.94
CA LEU A 231 -0.62 -13.96 20.65
C LEU A 231 0.74 -14.62 20.94
N GLY A 232 0.77 -15.95 21.10
CA GLY A 232 1.99 -16.73 21.35
C GLY A 232 3.07 -16.53 20.28
N PRO A 233 4.27 -17.13 20.45
CA PRO A 233 5.49 -16.82 19.67
C PRO A 233 5.40 -17.00 18.15
N ALA A 234 4.28 -17.52 17.62
CA ALA A 234 3.93 -17.54 16.21
C ALA A 234 3.75 -16.13 15.58
N ALA A 235 3.54 -15.07 16.36
CA ALA A 235 3.57 -13.69 15.86
C ALA A 235 4.94 -13.31 15.25
N GLY A 236 6.01 -14.06 15.55
CA GLY A 236 7.37 -13.86 15.05
C GLY A 236 7.80 -14.73 13.85
N LEU A 237 7.01 -15.70 13.37
CA LEU A 237 7.51 -16.69 12.40
C LEU A 237 6.56 -16.91 11.21
N VAL A 238 6.56 -15.94 10.29
CA VAL A 238 6.50 -16.23 8.85
C VAL A 238 7.55 -15.33 8.20
N GLY A 239 8.81 -15.71 8.34
CA GLY A 239 9.82 -15.29 7.36
C GLY A 239 9.51 -15.94 6.01
N PRO A 240 9.99 -15.38 4.88
CA PRO A 240 9.91 -16.08 3.60
C PRO A 240 10.49 -17.48 3.78
N ARG A 241 9.77 -18.51 3.31
CA ARG A 241 10.32 -19.87 3.29
C ARG A 241 11.50 -19.86 2.33
N ASP A 242 12.71 -19.98 2.86
CA ASP A 242 13.87 -20.39 2.08
C ASP A 242 13.58 -21.78 1.51
N GLY A 243 13.31 -21.85 0.20
CA GLY A 243 13.23 -23.10 -0.55
C GLY A 243 14.65 -23.62 -0.86
N PRO A 244 14.87 -24.94 -0.94
CA PRO A 244 16.19 -25.49 -1.15
C PRO A 244 16.66 -25.35 -2.61
N GLY A 245 17.89 -24.85 -2.77
CA GLY A 245 18.91 -25.38 -3.67
C GLY A 245 18.58 -25.51 -5.17
N SER A 246 18.90 -24.45 -5.91
CA SER A 246 19.59 -24.46 -7.22
C SER A 246 19.62 -25.78 -8.00
N GLY A 247 18.65 -25.93 -8.92
CA GLY A 247 18.89 -26.58 -10.21
C GLY A 247 19.06 -25.49 -11.26
N GLU A 248 20.29 -25.31 -11.76
CA GLU A 248 20.61 -24.42 -12.86
C GLU A 248 19.79 -24.82 -14.10
N MET A 249 18.87 -23.94 -14.49
CA MET A 249 18.30 -23.86 -15.83
C MET A 249 18.69 -22.48 -16.38
N PRO A 250 19.13 -22.38 -17.64
CA PRO A 250 19.68 -21.14 -18.17
C PRO A 250 18.58 -20.08 -18.27
N PHE A 251 18.77 -18.97 -17.56
CA PHE A 251 17.92 -17.79 -17.68
C PHE A 251 18.13 -17.14 -19.06
N PRO A 252 17.06 -16.84 -19.82
CA PRO A 252 17.13 -15.83 -20.87
C PRO A 252 17.15 -14.43 -20.23
N PRO A 253 17.65 -13.41 -20.93
CA PRO A 253 17.81 -12.07 -20.36
C PRO A 253 16.47 -11.45 -19.97
N THR A 254 16.52 -10.69 -18.87
CA THR A 254 15.45 -9.95 -18.18
C THR A 254 14.46 -9.24 -19.11
N ALA A 255 13.18 -9.67 -19.06
CA ALA A 255 12.00 -8.92 -19.49
C ALA A 255 10.85 -9.19 -18.50
N HIS A 256 10.20 -8.12 -18.04
CA HIS A 256 9.11 -8.12 -17.04
C HIS A 256 7.89 -8.93 -17.51
N PRO A 257 7.24 -9.76 -16.67
CA PRO A 257 6.20 -10.67 -17.14
C PRO A 257 4.79 -10.11 -16.98
N TRP A 258 4.51 -8.87 -17.39
CA TRP A 258 3.11 -8.40 -17.58
C TRP A 258 2.95 -7.42 -18.76
N CYS A 259 3.76 -7.55 -19.80
CA CYS A 259 3.48 -7.27 -21.22
C CYS A 259 4.76 -7.61 -22.01
N PRO A 260 4.67 -8.18 -23.22
CA PRO A 260 5.80 -8.69 -24.00
C PRO A 260 6.78 -7.59 -24.43
#